data_AF-A0A385I0K9-F1
#
_entry.id   AF-A0A385I0K9-F1
#
_cell.length_a   1.000
_cell.length_b   1.000
_cell.length_c   1.000
_cell.angle_alpha   90.00
_cell.angle_beta   90.00
_cell.angle_gamma   90.00
#
_symmetry.space_group_name_H-M   'P 1'
#
loop_
_entity.id
_entity.type
_entity.pdbx_description
1 polymer ?
#
loop_
_entity_poly.entity_id
_entity_poly.type
_entity_poly.pdbx_seq_one_letter_code
_entity_poly.pdbx_strand_id
1 'polypeptide(L)' 'MPIRWYGSVNSSDSTYRHFERIVDFCIHTGVFAAINSGLWFTQNIHPLSFYLTSLTLGWTIGLLLHLLMVMSLQSKN' A
#
# COMPACT_ATOMS: atom_id res chain seq x y z
N MET A 1 -10.26 -2.21 0.62
CA MET A 1 -11.25 -3.04 -0.09
C MET A 1 -11.67 -4.19 0.84
N PRO A 2 -12.97 -4.53 0.92
CA PRO A 2 -13.47 -5.46 1.95
C PRO A 2 -12.89 -6.86 1.78
N ILE A 3 -12.36 -7.43 2.86
CA ILE A 3 -11.84 -8.80 2.89
C ILE A 3 -13.04 -9.76 2.79
N ARG A 4 -13.43 -10.11 1.56
CA ARG A 4 -14.60 -10.94 1.26
C ARG A 4 -14.35 -12.44 1.36
N TRP A 5 -13.10 -12.87 1.47
CA TRP A 5 -12.73 -14.29 1.56
C TRP A 5 -13.00 -14.94 2.93
N TYR A 6 -13.39 -14.16 3.94
CA TYR A 6 -13.76 -14.65 5.28
C TYR A 6 -15.28 -14.92 5.46
N GLY A 7 -16.06 -14.87 4.38
CA GLY A 7 -17.52 -15.07 4.43
C GLY A 7 -18.30 -13.78 4.66
N SER A 8 -19.58 -13.90 5.04
CA SER A 8 -20.46 -12.74 5.29
C SER A 8 -20.12 -12.10 6.64
N VAL A 9 -19.11 -11.23 6.65
CA VAL A 9 -18.73 -10.45 7.83
C VAL A 9 -19.51 -9.15 7.90
N ASN A 10 -19.92 -8.74 9.09
CA ASN A 10 -20.56 -7.46 9.31
C ASN A 10 -19.55 -6.32 9.06
N SER A 11 -19.78 -5.51 8.03
CA SER A 11 -18.93 -4.36 7.67
C SER A 11 -18.94 -3.24 8.73
N SER A 12 -19.93 -3.24 9.64
CA SER A 12 -20.00 -2.29 10.75
C SER A 12 -19.16 -2.67 11.98
N ASP A 13 -18.49 -3.83 11.97
CA ASP A 13 -17.52 -4.21 13.01
C ASP A 13 -16.21 -3.40 12.90
N SER A 14 -15.79 -2.79 14.02
CA SER A 14 -14.57 -1.98 14.11
C SER A 14 -13.30 -2.82 13.92
N THR A 15 -13.29 -4.05 14.45
CA THR A 15 -12.16 -4.97 14.32
C THR A 15 -11.98 -5.41 12.88
N TYR A 16 -13.08 -5.81 12.22
CA TYR A 16 -13.07 -6.16 10.80
C TYR A 16 -12.51 -5.01 9.93
N ARG A 17 -13.01 -3.78 10.11
CA ARG A 17 -12.53 -2.62 9.34
C ARG A 17 -11.06 -2.31 9.59
N HIS A 18 -10.55 -2.55 10.80
CA HIS A 18 -9.13 -2.34 11.09
C HIS A 18 -8.25 -3.31 10.28
N PHE A 19 -8.57 -4.61 10.31
CA PHE A 19 -7.86 -5.59 9.51
C PHE A 19 -7.98 -5.33 8.00
N GLU A 20 -9.17 -4.92 7.54
CA GLU A 20 -9.37 -4.52 6.15
C GLU A 20 -8.37 -3.44 5.71
N ARG A 21 -8.22 -2.38 6.52
CA ARG A 21 -7.28 -1.29 6.25
C ARG A 21 -5.82 -1.77 6.23
N ILE A 22 -5.44 -2.65 7.15
CA ILE A 22 -4.08 -3.22 7.19
C ILE A 22 -3.80 -4.04 5.94
N VAL A 23 -4.70 -4.95 5.56
CA VAL A 23 -4.52 -5.81 4.39
C VAL A 23 -4.44 -4.96 3.12
N ASP A 24 -5.33 -3.97 2.99
CA ASP A 24 -5.31 -3.03 1.87
C ASP A 24 -3.96 -2.29 1.77
N PHE A 25 -3.44 -1.79 2.89
CA PHE A 25 -2.12 -1.16 2.95
C PHE A 25 -0.99 -2.12 2.57
N CYS A 26 -1.01 -3.36 3.07
CA CYS A 26 -0.01 -4.37 2.73
C CYS A 26 0.00 -4.70 1.23
N ILE A 27 -1.18 -4.82 0.60
CA ILE A 27 -1.28 -5.07 -0.84
C ILE A 27 -0.68 -3.90 -1.64
N HIS A 28 -1.03 -2.66 -1.31
CA HIS A 28 -0.47 -1.49 -1.99
C HIS A 28 1.05 -1.40 -1.82
N THR A 29 1.55 -1.70 -0.62
CA THR A 29 3.00 -1.73 -0.34
C THR A 29 3.69 -2.84 -1.11
N GLY A 30 3.07 -4.02 -1.22
CA GLY A 30 3.60 -5.13 -2.02
C GLY A 30 3.66 -4.82 -3.51
N VAL A 31 2.61 -4.21 -4.07
CA VAL A 31 2.57 -3.76 -5.47
C VAL A 31 3.65 -2.71 -5.74
N PHE A 32 3.78 -1.73 -4.83
CA PHE A 32 4.87 -0.75 -4.90
C PHE A 32 6.23 -1.44 -4.89
N ALA A 33 6.48 -2.34 -3.95
CA ALA A 33 7.76 -3.04 -3.84
C ALA A 33 8.08 -3.84 -5.11
N ALA A 34 7.13 -4.60 -5.64
CA ALA A 34 7.30 -5.40 -6.86
C ALA A 34 7.61 -4.54 -8.10
N ILE A 35 6.83 -3.48 -8.34
CA ILE A 35 7.02 -2.60 -9.50
C ILE A 35 8.30 -1.80 -9.37
N ASN A 36 8.52 -1.19 -8.20
CA ASN A 36 9.64 -0.29 -8.00
C ASN A 36 10.97 -1.06 -8.02
N SER A 37 11.03 -2.25 -7.41
CA SER A 37 12.22 -3.12 -7.53
C SER A 37 12.48 -3.56 -8.97
N GLY A 38 11.45 -3.96 -9.72
CA GLY A 38 11.57 -4.31 -11.13
C GLY A 38 12.09 -3.16 -11.99
N LEU A 39 11.56 -1.95 -11.80
CA LEU A 39 12.01 -0.76 -12.52
C LEU A 39 13.45 -0.36 -12.18
N TRP A 40 13.84 -0.41 -10.91
CA TRP A 40 15.22 -0.13 -10.53
C TRP A 40 16.18 -1.21 -11.01
N PHE A 41 15.77 -2.48 -11.02
CA PHE A 41 16.56 -3.56 -11.61
C PHE A 41 16.79 -3.34 -13.10
N THR A 42 15.75 -3.03 -13.89
CA THR A 42 15.90 -2.79 -15.33
C THR A 42 16.73 -1.54 -15.62
N GLN A 43 16.60 -0.49 -14.83
CA GLN A 43 17.43 0.73 -14.92
C GLN A 43 18.93 0.43 -14.79
N ASN A 44 19.32 -0.54 -13.97
CA ASN A 44 20.72 -0.95 -13.80
C ASN A 44 21.26 -1.76 -14.98
N ILE A 45 20.40 -2.50 -15.70
CA ILE A 45 20.79 -3.26 -16.90
C ILE A 45 20.85 -2.35 -18.12
N HIS A 46 19.81 -1.54 -18.30
CA HIS A 46 19.66 -0.62 -19.41
C HIS A 46 19.04 0.67 -18.89
N PRO A 47 19.81 1.77 -18.76
CA PRO A 47 19.31 3.04 -18.28
C PRO A 47 18.12 3.51 -19.14
N LEU A 48 16.92 3.44 -18.58
CA LEU A 48 15.65 3.67 -19.29
C LEU A 48 15.07 5.04 -19.00
N SER A 49 15.23 5.57 -17.78
CA SER A 49 14.59 6.83 -17.41
C SER A 49 15.26 7.58 -16.27
N PHE A 50 15.29 8.91 -16.37
CA PHE A 50 15.78 9.80 -15.31
C PHE A 50 14.71 10.17 -14.27
N TYR A 51 13.44 9.91 -14.58
CA TYR A 51 12.31 10.25 -13.69
C TYR A 51 11.99 9.18 -12.64
N LEU A 52 12.70 8.04 -12.65
CA LEU A 52 12.42 6.92 -11.73
C LEU A 52 12.50 7.35 -10.27
N THR A 53 13.47 8.18 -9.91
CA THR A 53 13.60 8.73 -8.55
C THR A 53 12.35 9.51 -8.14
N SER A 54 11.83 10.39 -9.00
CA SER A 54 10.63 11.17 -8.71
C SER A 54 9.38 10.28 -8.58
N LEU A 55 9.25 9.26 -9.43
CA LEU A 55 8.17 8.29 -9.37
C LEU A 55 8.22 7.48 -8.06
N THR A 56 9.39 6.94 -7.71
CA THR A 56 9.61 6.23 -6.45
C THR A 56 9.26 7.10 -5.25
N LEU A 57 9.76 8.34 -5.23
CA LEU A 57 9.54 9.27 -4.12
C LEU A 57 8.06 9.64 -3.97
N GLY A 58 7.41 10.03 -5.07
CA GLY A 58 5.99 10.41 -5.07
C GLY A 58 5.08 9.28 -4.59
N TRP A 59 5.33 8.06 -5.07
CA TRP A 59 4.56 6.90 -4.62
C TRP A 59 4.87 6.53 -3.16
N THR A 60 6.13 6.66 -2.71
CA THR A 60 6.50 6.44 -1.31
C THR A 60 5.76 7.38 -0.37
N ILE A 61 5.66 8.67 -0.74
CA ILE A 61 4.87 9.66 0.02
C ILE A 61 3.39 9.22 0.10
N GLY A 62 2.82 8.74 -1.01
CA GLY A 62 1.47 8.19 -1.03
C GLY A 62 1.27 7.02 -0.07
N LEU A 63 2.24 6.10 0.01
CA LEU A 63 2.21 4.99 0.98
C LEU A 63 2.33 5.48 2.42
N LEU A 64 3.19 6.46 2.71
CA LEU A 64 3.29 7.04 4.05
C LEU A 64 1.98 7.68 4.49
N LEU A 65 1.30 8.41 3.60
CA LEU A 65 -0.02 8.97 3.88
C LEU A 65 -1.06 7.87 4.15
N HIS A 66 -1.03 6.78 3.37
CA HIS A 66 -1.91 5.63 3.61
C HIS A 66 -1.63 4.98 4.97
N LEU A 67 -0.36 4.81 5.35
CA LEU A 67 0.01 4.28 6.67
C LEU A 67 -0.50 5.18 7.81
N LEU A 68 -0.34 6.50 7.69
CA LEU A 68 -0.86 7.47 8.66
C LEU A 68 -2.39 7.39 8.79
N MET A 69 -3.12 7.19 7.69
CA MET A 69 -4.57 6.95 7.72
C MET A 69 -4.92 5.66 8.47
N VAL A 70 -4.22 4.56 8.22
CA VAL A 70 -4.45 3.27 8.92
C VAL A 70 -4.26 3.43 10.43
N MET A 71 -3.18 4.10 10.84
CA MET A 71 -2.83 4.33 12.26
C MET A 71 -3.81 5.30 12.95
N SER A 72 -4.15 6.42 12.31
CA SER A 72 -5.06 7.42 12.90
C SER A 72 -6.48 6.88 13.11
N LEU A 73 -6.95 6.04 12.20
CA LEU A 73 -8.27 5.39 12.31
C LEU A 73 -8.30 4.22 13.29
N GLN A 74 -7.14 3.67 13.69
CA GLN A 74 -7.06 2.70 14.77
C GLN A 74 -7.15 3.37 16.15
N SER A 75 -6.49 4.52 16.32
CA SER A 75 -6.43 5.26 17.60
C SER A 75 -7.79 5.79 18.09
N LYS A 76 -8.80 5.85 17.21
CA LYS A 76 -10.14 6.37 17.52
C LYS A 76 -11.17 5.33 18.01
N ASN A 77 -10.80 4.06 18.15
CA ASN A 77 -11.66 2.99 18.66
C ASN A 77 -11.16 2.48 20.01
#